data_AF-A0A135TD19-F1
#
_entry.id   AF-A0A135TD19-F1
#
_cell.length_a   1.000
_cell.length_b   1.000
_cell.length_c   1.000
_cell.angle_alpha   90.00
_cell.angle_beta   90.00
_cell.angle_gamma   90.00
#
_symmetry.space_group_name_H-M   'P 1'
#
loop_
_entity.id
_entity.type
_entity.pdbx_description
1 polymer ?
#
loop_
_entity_poly.entity_id
_entity_poly.type
_entity_poly.pdbx_seq_one_letter_code
_entity_poly.pdbx_strand_id
1 'polypeptide(L)'
;MVQDHLAFPFTPQEHATMVVIASSLGLMPFTIGSVGILPAMEFLTNESENGPFRLDWVQLFVWSIGVSILGVAVTLPLRKRFLVQEPLPFPFGTSSAAMIGSLHRDTDIADRILRAQNHLDSTNDKQKPSLVEDSVDTDDSMVQHGWSQNNKLILITFLFAALYSLTAYFIPQIRTVNIFGNYIAREWLFSLSTSPGYVSIGLIVPPVTTLWIVVGCLIGWGILSPLSKFNGWAPGSVSDWESGSRGWIMWIAVALILGDTAITLSTMLLRSFNVYVPKLLGLTTYLKRHLQSDNEEDTQPLIRI
;
A
#
# COMPACT_ATOMS: atom_id res chain seq x y z
N MET A 1 0.84 15.07 -28.11
CA MET A 1 0.52 13.81 -28.80
C MET A 1 -0.95 13.46 -28.64
N VAL A 2 -1.47 13.34 -27.42
CA VAL A 2 -2.93 13.19 -27.21
C VAL A 2 -3.63 14.55 -27.12
N GLN A 3 -3.00 15.54 -26.45
CA GLN A 3 -3.52 16.91 -26.26
C GLN A 3 -3.89 17.66 -27.55
N ASP A 4 -3.19 17.35 -28.66
CA ASP A 4 -3.42 17.98 -29.97
C ASP A 4 -4.74 17.51 -30.64
N HIS A 5 -5.36 16.45 -30.13
CA HIS A 5 -6.58 15.84 -30.66
C HIS A 5 -7.81 16.01 -29.75
N LEU A 6 -7.69 16.71 -28.61
CA LEU A 6 -8.84 17.00 -27.74
C LEU A 6 -9.45 18.38 -28.03
N ALA A 7 -10.77 18.45 -27.95
CA ALA A 7 -11.51 19.71 -28.03
C ALA A 7 -11.26 20.65 -26.83
N PHE A 8 -10.80 20.10 -25.70
CA PHE A 8 -10.48 20.83 -24.47
C PHE A 8 -9.09 20.46 -23.97
N PRO A 9 -8.34 21.40 -23.36
CA PRO A 9 -7.02 21.11 -22.82
C PRO A 9 -7.15 20.17 -21.61
N PHE A 10 -6.65 18.95 -21.76
CA PHE A 10 -6.60 17.98 -20.68
C PHE A 10 -5.53 18.40 -19.66
N THR A 11 -5.95 18.63 -18.42
CA THR A 11 -5.07 19.12 -17.36
C THR A 11 -4.40 17.97 -16.59
N PRO A 12 -3.20 18.17 -16.00
CA PRO A 12 -2.55 17.17 -15.15
C PRO A 12 -3.42 16.69 -13.98
N GLN A 13 -4.26 17.57 -13.43
CA GLN A 13 -5.18 17.28 -12.33
C GLN A 13 -6.33 16.36 -12.77
N GLU A 14 -6.88 16.59 -13.97
CA GLU A 14 -7.87 15.70 -14.58
C GLU A 14 -7.25 14.33 -14.88
N HIS A 15 -6.00 14.28 -15.37
CA HIS A 15 -5.30 13.02 -15.58
C HIS A 15 -5.11 12.24 -14.27
N ALA A 16 -4.64 12.91 -13.22
CA ALA A 16 -4.49 12.29 -11.90
C ALA A 16 -5.82 11.72 -11.40
N THR A 17 -6.92 12.46 -11.57
CA THR A 17 -8.27 12.02 -11.19
C THR A 17 -8.69 10.77 -11.97
N MET A 18 -8.47 10.75 -13.28
CA MET A 18 -8.78 9.58 -14.13
C MET A 18 -7.97 8.33 -13.73
N VAL A 19 -6.67 8.49 -13.43
CA VAL A 19 -5.81 7.38 -12.96
C VAL A 19 -6.33 6.81 -11.64
N VAL A 20 -6.74 7.67 -10.70
CA VAL A 20 -7.31 7.22 -9.42
C VAL A 20 -8.62 6.48 -9.63
N ILE A 21 -9.51 6.97 -10.50
CA ILE A 21 -10.78 6.30 -10.82
C ILE A 21 -10.51 4.92 -11.44
N ALA A 22 -9.65 4.85 -12.46
CA ALA A 22 -9.33 3.60 -13.14
C ALA A 22 -8.69 2.57 -12.19
N SER A 23 -7.73 3.01 -11.36
CA SER A 23 -7.06 2.14 -10.38
C SER A 23 -8.04 1.63 -9.32
N SER A 24 -8.97 2.47 -8.87
CA SER A 24 -9.98 2.09 -7.88
C SER A 24 -10.94 1.05 -8.44
N LEU A 25 -11.40 1.21 -9.68
CA LEU A 25 -12.25 0.23 -10.35
C LEU A 25 -11.54 -1.13 -10.51
N GLY A 26 -10.23 -1.12 -10.79
CA GLY A 26 -9.43 -2.34 -10.90
C GLY A 26 -9.22 -3.07 -9.56
N LEU A 27 -9.09 -2.33 -8.46
CA LEU A 27 -8.87 -2.89 -7.12
C LEU A 27 -10.17 -3.22 -6.36
N MET A 28 -11.32 -2.68 -6.80
CA MET A 28 -12.62 -2.86 -6.15
C MET A 28 -12.97 -4.33 -5.84
N PRO A 29 -12.84 -5.29 -6.79
CA PRO A 29 -13.16 -6.69 -6.52
C PRO A 29 -12.33 -7.31 -5.39
N PHE A 30 -11.09 -6.84 -5.22
CA PHE A 30 -10.21 -7.26 -4.14
C PHE A 30 -10.65 -6.65 -2.80
N THR A 31 -10.93 -5.33 -2.77
CA THR A 31 -11.31 -4.63 -1.52
C THR A 31 -12.67 -5.06 -0.98
N ILE A 32 -13.60 -5.44 -1.86
CA ILE A 32 -14.93 -5.96 -1.46
C ILE A 32 -14.83 -7.40 -0.93
N GLY A 33 -13.70 -8.09 -1.18
CA GLY A 33 -13.48 -9.47 -0.78
C GLY A 33 -14.05 -10.52 -1.75
N SER A 34 -14.55 -10.09 -2.92
CA SER A 34 -15.18 -10.96 -3.92
C SER A 34 -14.21 -11.96 -4.56
N VAL A 35 -12.91 -11.68 -4.55
CA VAL A 35 -11.87 -12.57 -5.11
C VAL A 35 -11.22 -13.46 -4.03
N GLY A 36 -11.55 -13.28 -2.75
CA GLY A 36 -10.87 -13.96 -1.65
C GLY A 36 -11.83 -14.45 -0.57
N ILE A 37 -12.27 -13.54 0.30
CA ILE A 37 -13.04 -13.87 1.50
C ILE A 37 -14.40 -14.49 1.15
N LEU A 38 -15.14 -13.90 0.20
CA LEU A 38 -16.48 -14.40 -0.14
C LEU A 38 -16.43 -15.82 -0.74
N PRO A 39 -15.58 -16.12 -1.75
CA PRO A 39 -15.39 -17.50 -2.22
C PRO A 39 -14.86 -18.44 -1.15
N ALA A 40 -13.96 -17.98 -0.27
CA ALA A 40 -13.43 -18.82 0.80
C ALA A 40 -14.51 -19.19 1.82
N MET A 41 -15.38 -18.25 2.20
CA MET A 41 -16.54 -18.57 3.05
C MET A 41 -17.50 -19.51 2.34
N GLU A 42 -17.78 -19.31 1.05
CA GLU A 42 -18.63 -20.25 0.30
C GLU A 42 -18.05 -21.67 0.29
N PHE A 43 -16.73 -21.80 0.15
CA PHE A 43 -16.04 -23.09 0.06
C PHE A 43 -15.84 -23.78 1.43
N LEU A 44 -15.56 -23.02 2.49
CA LEU A 44 -15.17 -23.56 3.80
C LEU A 44 -16.34 -23.77 4.77
N THR A 45 -17.50 -23.14 4.53
CA THR A 45 -18.64 -23.23 5.46
C THR A 45 -19.49 -24.47 5.17
N ASN A 46 -19.64 -25.35 6.15
CA ASN A 46 -20.47 -26.55 6.04
C ASN A 46 -21.96 -26.25 6.35
N GLU A 47 -22.88 -27.16 5.97
CA GLU A 47 -24.32 -27.02 6.26
C GLU A 47 -24.62 -26.87 7.76
N SER A 48 -23.77 -27.43 8.63
CA SER A 48 -23.86 -27.28 10.10
C SER A 48 -23.53 -25.88 10.62
N GLU A 49 -22.90 -25.04 9.81
CA GLU A 49 -22.43 -23.69 10.16
C GLU A 49 -23.19 -22.59 9.39
N ASN A 50 -24.38 -22.91 8.87
CA ASN A 50 -25.18 -22.09 7.95
C ASN A 50 -24.51 -21.86 6.57
N GLY A 51 -23.70 -22.80 6.10
CA GLY A 51 -23.22 -22.85 4.72
C GLY A 51 -24.21 -23.53 3.76
N PRO A 52 -24.11 -23.29 2.44
CA PRO A 52 -23.16 -22.42 1.76
C PRO A 52 -23.60 -20.94 1.74
N PHE A 53 -22.67 -20.03 2.02
CA PHE A 53 -22.91 -18.59 2.08
C PHE A 53 -23.03 -17.97 0.66
N ARG A 54 -24.13 -18.28 -0.03
CA ARG A 54 -24.41 -17.78 -1.38
C ARG A 54 -25.13 -16.43 -1.29
N LEU A 55 -24.38 -15.36 -1.51
CA LEU A 55 -24.95 -14.02 -1.59
C LEU A 55 -25.61 -13.82 -2.96
N ASP A 56 -26.88 -13.42 -2.96
CA ASP A 56 -27.55 -12.99 -4.16
C ASP A 56 -26.90 -11.70 -4.73
N TRP A 57 -27.08 -11.43 -6.02
CA TRP A 57 -26.54 -10.25 -6.68
C TRP A 57 -26.90 -8.94 -5.97
N VAL A 58 -28.11 -8.86 -5.43
CA VAL A 58 -28.56 -7.69 -4.65
C VAL A 58 -27.83 -7.59 -3.32
N GLN A 59 -27.61 -8.71 -2.63
CA GLN A 59 -26.88 -8.74 -1.37
C GLN A 59 -25.41 -8.39 -1.57
N LEU A 60 -24.79 -8.86 -2.65
CA LEU A 60 -23.43 -8.47 -3.06
C LEU A 60 -23.35 -6.98 -3.36
N PHE A 61 -24.37 -6.42 -4.01
CA PHE A 61 -24.43 -4.99 -4.32
C PHE A 61 -24.53 -4.14 -3.04
N VAL A 62 -25.42 -4.52 -2.13
CA VAL A 62 -25.55 -3.84 -0.82
C VAL A 62 -24.28 -4.00 0.01
N TRP A 63 -23.66 -5.18 0.02
CA TRP A 63 -22.38 -5.43 0.66
C TRP A 63 -21.28 -4.51 0.11
N SER A 64 -21.18 -4.39 -1.22
CA SER A 64 -20.19 -3.55 -1.89
C SER A 64 -20.37 -2.07 -1.54
N ILE A 65 -21.60 -1.58 -1.50
CA ILE A 65 -21.92 -0.21 -1.06
C ILE A 65 -21.52 -0.02 0.40
N GLY A 66 -21.85 -0.98 1.28
CA GLY A 66 -21.50 -0.93 2.70
C GLY A 66 -19.99 -0.84 2.93
N VAL A 67 -19.22 -1.72 2.28
CA VAL A 67 -17.75 -1.72 2.37
C VAL A 67 -17.16 -0.42 1.81
N SER A 68 -17.70 0.11 0.71
CA SER A 68 -17.25 1.38 0.13
C SER A 68 -17.49 2.57 1.07
N ILE A 69 -18.68 2.67 1.68
CA ILE A 69 -19.01 3.75 2.62
C ILE A 69 -18.13 3.64 3.86
N LEU A 70 -17.94 2.44 4.39
CA LEU A 70 -17.08 2.18 5.53
C LEU A 70 -15.63 2.57 5.24
N GLY A 71 -15.11 2.21 4.06
CA GLY A 71 -13.76 2.58 3.63
C GLY A 71 -13.54 4.10 3.62
N VAL A 72 -14.49 4.87 3.09
CA VAL A 72 -14.43 6.34 3.10
C VAL A 72 -14.51 6.89 4.52
N ALA A 73 -15.43 6.36 5.34
CA ALA A 73 -15.61 6.79 6.72
C ALA A 73 -14.34 6.59 7.57
N VAL A 74 -13.62 5.46 7.38
CA VAL A 74 -12.35 5.19 8.05
C VAL A 74 -11.22 6.04 7.47
N THR A 75 -11.21 6.32 6.16
CA THR A 75 -10.14 7.11 5.53
C THR A 75 -10.12 8.57 6.00
N LEU A 76 -11.28 9.18 6.25
CA LEU A 76 -11.40 10.60 6.65
C LEU A 76 -10.63 10.97 7.93
N PRO A 77 -10.75 10.26 9.06
CA PRO A 77 -9.95 10.56 10.26
C PRO A 77 -8.47 10.24 10.07
N LEU A 78 -8.15 9.19 9.32
CA LEU A 78 -6.77 8.77 9.05
C LEU A 78 -6.00 9.80 8.22
N ARG A 79 -6.67 10.51 7.30
CA ARG A 79 -6.07 11.55 6.46
C ARG A 79 -5.30 12.60 7.27
N LYS A 80 -5.87 13.12 8.36
CA LYS A 80 -5.21 14.19 9.13
C LYS A 80 -3.90 13.72 9.75
N ARG A 81 -3.81 12.44 10.11
CA ARG A 81 -2.62 11.87 10.75
C ARG A 81 -1.57 11.48 9.72
N PHE A 82 -1.96 10.69 8.71
CA PHE A 82 -1.04 10.12 7.73
C PHE A 82 -0.68 11.03 6.56
N LEU A 83 -1.49 12.04 6.24
CA LEU A 83 -1.18 12.96 5.13
C LEU A 83 -0.74 14.34 5.60
N VAL A 84 -1.22 14.81 6.76
CA VAL A 84 -0.94 16.19 7.23
C VAL A 84 0.12 16.22 8.33
N GLN A 85 0.08 15.29 9.29
CA GLN A 85 1.02 15.30 10.43
C GLN A 85 2.32 14.54 10.15
N GLU A 86 2.23 13.41 9.47
CA GLU A 86 3.38 12.55 9.14
C GLU A 86 3.48 12.41 7.61
N PRO A 87 4.06 13.39 6.89
CA PRO A 87 4.25 13.29 5.45
C PRO A 87 5.31 12.24 5.14
N LEU A 88 4.90 10.98 5.05
CA LEU A 88 5.78 9.90 4.66
C LEU A 88 6.11 10.00 3.16
N PRO A 89 7.35 9.68 2.76
CA PRO A 89 7.69 9.60 1.34
C PRO A 89 6.78 8.56 0.68
N PHE A 90 6.04 9.00 -0.34
CA PHE A 90 5.14 8.16 -1.13
C PHE A 90 5.77 7.91 -2.52
N PRO A 91 6.67 6.92 -2.65
CA PRO A 91 7.47 6.72 -3.86
C PRO A 91 6.62 6.35 -5.08
N PHE A 92 5.52 5.61 -4.86
CA PHE A 92 4.59 5.27 -5.93
C PHE A 92 3.85 6.50 -6.48
N GLY A 93 3.37 7.41 -5.62
CA GLY A 93 2.66 8.60 -6.09
C GLY A 93 3.57 9.65 -6.70
N THR A 94 4.81 9.77 -6.20
CA THR A 94 5.83 10.64 -6.83
C THR A 94 6.22 10.12 -8.21
N SER A 95 6.39 8.80 -8.38
CA SER A 95 6.62 8.18 -9.70
C SER A 95 5.44 8.40 -10.66
N SER A 96 4.20 8.26 -10.19
CA SER A 96 3.00 8.54 -10.99
C SER A 96 2.89 10.02 -11.37
N ALA A 97 3.18 10.93 -10.43
CA ALA A 97 3.17 12.37 -10.68
C ALA A 97 4.26 12.76 -11.70
N ALA A 98 5.45 12.15 -11.59
CA ALA A 98 6.53 12.28 -12.56
C ALA A 98 6.08 11.82 -13.96
N MET A 99 5.45 10.66 -14.08
CA MET A 99 4.92 10.17 -15.35
C MET A 99 3.87 11.11 -15.96
N ILE A 100 2.95 11.62 -15.14
CA ILE A 100 1.92 12.58 -15.58
C ILE A 100 2.56 13.90 -16.04
N GLY A 101 3.53 14.44 -15.29
CA GLY A 101 4.27 15.65 -15.64
C GLY A 101 5.05 15.49 -16.94
N SER A 102 5.72 14.35 -17.12
CA SER A 102 6.41 14.02 -18.38
C SER A 102 5.45 13.96 -19.56
N LEU A 103 4.26 13.37 -19.38
CA LEU A 103 3.28 13.25 -20.46
C LEU A 103 2.71 14.61 -20.90
N HIS A 104 2.49 15.51 -19.94
CA HIS A 104 2.02 16.88 -20.17
C HIS A 104 3.15 17.86 -20.54
N ARG A 105 4.42 17.42 -20.51
CA ARG A 105 5.62 18.27 -20.69
C ARG A 105 5.64 19.46 -19.72
N ASP A 106 5.12 19.26 -18.52
CA ASP A 106 5.03 20.28 -17.49
C ASP A 106 6.30 20.25 -16.63
N THR A 107 7.20 21.21 -16.85
CA THR A 107 8.47 21.30 -16.13
C THR A 107 8.30 21.78 -14.69
N ASP A 108 7.22 22.52 -14.37
CA ASP A 108 6.96 22.99 -13.01
C ASP A 108 6.58 21.83 -12.08
N ILE A 109 5.86 20.82 -12.60
CA ILE A 109 5.55 19.59 -11.84
C ILE A 109 6.85 18.85 -11.47
N ALA A 110 7.82 18.77 -12.37
CA ALA A 110 9.10 18.12 -12.11
C ALA A 110 9.89 18.85 -11.00
N ASP A 111 10.00 20.17 -11.10
CA ASP A 111 10.70 20.98 -10.09
C ASP A 111 10.02 20.91 -8.73
N ARG A 112 8.69 20.78 -8.69
CA ARG A 112 7.92 20.59 -7.46
C ARG A 112 8.15 19.22 -6.82
N ILE A 113 8.30 18.16 -7.63
CA ILE A 113 8.62 16.81 -7.14
C ILE A 113 10.02 16.79 -6.53
N LEU A 114 11.02 17.33 -7.22
CA LEU A 114 12.41 17.40 -6.74
C LEU A 114 12.52 18.21 -5.44
N ARG A 115 11.86 19.38 -5.37
CA ARG A 115 11.79 20.19 -4.14
C ARG A 115 11.12 19.44 -2.98
N ALA A 116 10.06 18.69 -3.25
CA ALA A 116 9.37 17.90 -2.23
C ALA A 116 10.24 16.74 -1.72
N GLN A 117 10.99 16.07 -2.59
CA GLN A 117 11.93 15.01 -2.22
C GLN A 117 13.08 15.56 -1.37
N ASN A 118 13.75 16.62 -1.83
CA ASN A 118 14.85 17.25 -1.11
C ASN A 118 14.43 17.75 0.29
N HIS A 119 13.19 18.26 0.41
CA HIS A 119 12.65 18.65 1.72
C HIS A 119 12.47 17.42 2.64
N LEU A 120 11.92 16.31 2.14
CA LEU A 120 11.72 15.10 2.95
C LEU A 120 13.06 14.49 3.42
N ASP A 121 14.07 14.44 2.55
CA ASP A 121 15.39 13.93 2.90
C ASP A 121 16.07 14.81 3.97
N SER A 122 16.01 16.14 3.82
CA SER A 122 16.55 17.06 4.83
C SER A 122 15.84 16.99 6.19
N THR A 123 14.58 16.55 6.21
CA THR A 123 13.80 16.39 7.46
C THR A 123 14.17 15.08 8.18
N ASN A 124 14.49 14.03 7.42
CA ASN A 124 14.94 12.73 7.94
C ASN A 124 16.36 12.78 8.53
N ASP A 125 17.20 13.69 8.04
CA ASP A 125 18.62 13.79 8.44
C ASP A 125 18.82 14.34 9.87
N LYS A 126 17.77 14.84 10.52
CA LYS A 126 17.84 15.31 11.92
C LYS A 126 17.68 14.18 12.96
N GLN A 127 17.54 12.91 12.55
CA GLN A 127 17.26 11.80 13.48
C GLN A 127 18.18 10.57 13.38
N LYS A 128 19.33 10.64 12.71
CA LYS A 128 20.36 9.58 12.78
C LYS A 128 21.76 10.15 13.02
N PRO A 129 22.55 9.61 13.97
CA PRO A 129 23.96 9.95 14.07
C PRO A 129 24.70 9.38 12.86
N SER A 130 25.41 10.28 12.19
CA SER A 130 26.43 10.10 11.15
C SER A 130 27.07 8.71 11.09
N LEU A 131 26.74 7.95 10.03
CA LEU A 131 27.69 7.07 9.37
C LEU A 131 27.66 7.46 7.89
N VAL A 132 28.84 7.76 7.38
CA VAL A 132 29.12 8.21 6.02
C VAL A 132 28.50 7.23 5.02
N GLU A 133 27.39 7.61 4.39
CA GLU A 133 26.97 7.05 3.11
C GLU A 133 27.35 8.10 2.07
N ASP A 134 28.32 7.73 1.21
CA ASP A 134 28.74 8.51 0.07
C ASP A 134 27.51 8.94 -0.72
N SER A 135 27.28 10.26 -0.76
CA SER A 135 26.38 10.91 -1.69
C SER A 135 26.84 10.55 -3.10
N VAL A 136 26.18 9.56 -3.72
CA VAL A 136 26.19 9.43 -5.16
C VAL A 136 25.47 10.68 -5.68
N ASP A 137 26.28 11.70 -5.98
CA ASP A 137 25.88 12.89 -6.73
C ASP A 137 25.22 12.41 -8.01
N THR A 138 23.90 12.31 -7.97
CA THR A 138 23.10 12.04 -9.14
C THR A 138 22.99 13.39 -9.84
N ASP A 139 23.92 13.63 -10.76
CA ASP A 139 24.06 14.84 -11.56
C ASP A 139 22.69 15.36 -12.03
N ASP A 140 22.20 16.44 -11.40
CA ASP A 140 20.89 17.08 -11.63
C ASP A 140 20.70 17.48 -13.11
N SER A 141 21.79 17.65 -13.87
CA SER A 141 21.79 17.94 -15.31
C SER A 141 21.23 16.82 -16.19
N MET A 142 21.37 15.55 -15.80
CA MET A 142 20.88 14.42 -16.61
C MET A 142 19.36 14.25 -16.49
N VAL A 143 18.78 14.61 -15.35
CA VAL A 143 17.34 14.49 -15.11
C VAL A 143 16.57 15.54 -15.91
N GLN A 144 17.04 16.78 -16.02
CA GLN A 144 16.25 17.84 -16.66
C GLN A 144 16.22 17.76 -18.20
N HIS A 145 17.24 17.16 -18.83
CA HIS A 145 17.31 16.99 -20.29
C HIS A 145 16.54 15.76 -20.83
N GLY A 146 16.26 14.75 -19.98
CA GLY A 146 15.60 13.49 -20.40
C GLY A 146 14.08 13.56 -20.59
N TRP A 147 13.39 14.57 -20.03
CA TRP A 147 11.92 14.55 -19.93
C TRP A 147 11.19 14.93 -21.22
N SER A 148 11.84 15.64 -22.14
CA SER A 148 11.22 16.05 -23.42
C SER A 148 11.26 14.93 -24.49
N GLN A 149 12.21 14.00 -24.41
CA GLN A 149 12.32 12.81 -25.26
C GLN A 149 11.60 11.57 -24.69
N ASN A 150 11.08 11.68 -23.46
CA ASN A 150 10.60 10.55 -22.66
C ASN A 150 9.31 9.88 -23.16
N ASN A 151 8.42 10.57 -23.87
CA ASN A 151 7.13 9.98 -24.25
C ASN A 151 7.29 8.77 -25.19
N LYS A 152 8.33 8.77 -26.04
CA LYS A 152 8.65 7.60 -26.87
C LYS A 152 9.23 6.46 -26.04
N LEU A 153 10.11 6.77 -25.08
CA LEU A 153 10.67 5.80 -24.14
C LEU A 153 9.59 5.13 -23.29
N ILE A 154 8.67 5.91 -22.70
CA ILE A 154 7.53 5.41 -21.92
C ILE A 154 6.66 4.48 -22.77
N LEU A 155 6.38 4.86 -24.02
CA LEU A 155 5.57 4.03 -24.91
C LEU A 155 6.30 2.73 -25.30
N ILE A 156 7.61 2.78 -25.54
CA ILE A 156 8.43 1.60 -25.85
C ILE A 156 8.50 0.65 -24.64
N THR A 157 8.73 1.16 -23.42
CA THR A 157 8.78 0.32 -22.21
C THR A 157 7.42 -0.28 -21.89
N PHE A 158 6.33 0.47 -22.10
CA PHE A 158 4.98 -0.05 -21.99
C PHE A 158 4.70 -1.17 -23.00
N LEU A 159 5.03 -0.96 -24.29
CA LEU A 159 4.86 -1.97 -25.32
C LEU A 159 5.72 -3.21 -25.07
N PHE A 160 6.95 -3.02 -24.59
CA PHE A 160 7.83 -4.13 -24.22
C PHE A 160 7.25 -4.95 -23.05
N ALA A 161 6.75 -4.29 -22.00
CA ALA A 161 6.11 -4.96 -20.87
C ALA A 161 4.80 -5.66 -21.27
N ALA A 162 4.00 -5.06 -22.15
CA ALA A 162 2.78 -5.63 -22.68
C ALA A 162 3.07 -6.86 -23.56
N LEU A 163 4.06 -6.76 -24.45
CA LEU A 163 4.50 -7.86 -25.29
C LEU A 163 5.07 -9.00 -24.45
N TYR A 164 5.93 -8.69 -23.46
CA TYR A 164 6.43 -9.70 -22.52
C TYR A 164 5.29 -10.42 -21.82
N SER A 165 4.29 -9.68 -21.31
CA SER A 165 3.17 -10.28 -20.59
C SER A 165 2.33 -11.18 -21.50
N LEU A 166 2.11 -10.76 -22.75
CA LEU A 166 1.42 -11.56 -23.75
C LEU A 166 2.22 -12.82 -24.11
N THR A 167 3.52 -12.70 -24.36
CA THR A 167 4.39 -13.87 -24.64
C THR A 167 4.47 -14.81 -23.44
N ALA A 168 4.51 -14.28 -22.22
CA ALA A 168 4.59 -15.07 -21.00
C ALA A 168 3.31 -15.86 -20.71
N TYR A 169 2.17 -15.42 -21.26
CA TYR A 169 0.94 -16.20 -21.25
C TYR A 169 1.04 -17.47 -22.11
N PHE A 170 1.66 -17.37 -23.30
CA PHE A 170 1.81 -18.52 -24.21
C PHE A 170 3.01 -19.41 -23.89
N ILE A 171 4.07 -18.86 -23.30
CA ILE A 171 5.29 -19.58 -22.93
C ILE A 171 5.55 -19.38 -21.43
N PRO A 172 4.91 -20.15 -20.54
CA PRO A 172 5.07 -20.00 -19.09
C PRO A 172 6.52 -20.14 -18.60
N GLN A 173 7.38 -20.82 -19.37
CA GLN A 173 8.79 -21.02 -19.07
C GLN A 173 9.59 -19.71 -19.05
N ILE A 174 9.15 -18.66 -19.78
CA ILE A 174 9.84 -17.36 -19.73
C ILE A 174 9.52 -16.58 -18.46
N ARG A 175 8.48 -16.96 -17.72
CA ARG A 175 8.05 -16.29 -16.48
C ARG A 175 8.83 -16.79 -15.26
N THR A 176 9.21 -18.07 -15.24
CA THR A 176 9.90 -18.70 -14.12
C THR A 176 11.15 -19.39 -14.63
N VAL A 177 12.31 -18.80 -14.33
CA VAL A 177 13.61 -19.36 -14.70
C VAL A 177 14.14 -20.19 -13.54
N ASN A 178 14.46 -21.45 -13.83
CA ASN A 178 14.97 -22.42 -12.86
C ASN A 178 16.50 -22.29 -12.72
N ILE A 179 16.96 -21.23 -12.05
CA ILE A 179 18.40 -20.94 -11.89
C ILE A 179 19.11 -22.02 -11.07
N PHE A 180 18.45 -22.57 -10.05
CA PHE A 180 19.04 -23.52 -9.09
C PHE A 180 18.78 -25.00 -9.44
N GLY A 181 18.43 -25.27 -10.71
CA GLY A 181 18.12 -26.61 -11.20
C GLY A 181 16.65 -27.00 -11.09
N ASN A 182 16.23 -27.97 -11.91
CA ASN A 182 14.82 -28.38 -12.01
C ASN A 182 14.30 -29.05 -10.73
N TYR A 183 15.17 -29.68 -9.93
CA TYR A 183 14.77 -30.35 -8.70
C TYR A 183 14.35 -29.34 -7.62
N ILE A 184 15.19 -28.35 -7.32
CA ILE A 184 14.90 -27.35 -6.28
C ILE A 184 13.73 -26.46 -6.70
N ALA A 185 13.60 -26.14 -7.99
CA ALA A 185 12.47 -25.37 -8.50
C ALA A 185 11.13 -26.10 -8.35
N ARG A 186 11.09 -27.43 -8.54
CA ARG A 186 9.84 -28.22 -8.45
C ARG A 186 9.52 -28.64 -7.01
N GLU A 187 10.51 -29.11 -6.27
CA GLU A 187 10.31 -29.65 -4.91
C GLU A 187 10.34 -28.57 -3.83
N TRP A 188 11.12 -27.50 -4.01
CA TRP A 188 11.30 -26.44 -3.00
C TRP A 188 10.77 -25.09 -3.47
N LEU A 189 10.15 -25.04 -4.66
CA LEU A 189 9.57 -23.82 -5.25
C LEU A 189 10.57 -22.67 -5.42
N PHE A 190 11.87 -22.96 -5.43
CA PHE A 190 12.91 -21.96 -5.56
C PHE A 190 13.14 -21.66 -7.05
N SER A 191 12.38 -20.69 -7.56
CA SER A 191 12.44 -20.25 -8.96
C SER A 191 12.51 -18.73 -9.04
N LEU A 192 13.21 -18.21 -10.04
CA LEU A 192 13.30 -16.77 -10.25
C LEU A 192 12.18 -16.32 -11.18
N SER A 193 11.33 -15.42 -10.69
CA SER A 193 10.28 -14.81 -11.50
C SER A 193 10.82 -13.60 -12.26
N THR A 194 10.94 -13.72 -13.57
CA THR A 194 11.53 -12.71 -14.48
C THR A 194 10.54 -11.63 -14.94
N SER A 195 9.39 -11.51 -14.27
CA SER A 195 8.38 -10.51 -14.64
C SER A 195 8.96 -9.09 -14.54
N PRO A 196 8.88 -8.27 -15.60
CA PRO A 196 9.27 -6.87 -15.59
C PRO A 196 8.62 -6.07 -14.46
N GLY A 197 7.41 -6.46 -14.03
CA GLY A 197 6.73 -5.83 -12.89
C GLY A 197 7.51 -5.94 -11.57
N TYR A 198 8.21 -7.05 -11.33
CA TYR A 198 9.05 -7.18 -10.13
C TYR A 198 10.29 -6.31 -10.19
N VAL A 199 10.86 -6.12 -11.39
CA VAL A 199 11.97 -5.18 -11.61
C VAL A 199 11.50 -3.76 -11.31
N SER A 200 10.31 -3.37 -11.78
CA SER A 200 9.74 -2.05 -11.49
C SER A 200 9.51 -1.82 -9.99
N ILE A 201 8.97 -2.81 -9.27
CA ILE A 201 8.79 -2.70 -7.81
C ILE A 201 10.14 -2.54 -7.11
N GLY A 202 11.17 -3.30 -7.53
CA GLY A 202 12.51 -3.19 -6.98
C GLY A 202 13.21 -1.86 -7.25
N LEU A 203 12.89 -1.18 -8.36
CA LEU A 203 13.40 0.16 -8.68
C LEU A 203 12.74 1.28 -7.86
N ILE A 204 11.49 1.09 -7.44
CA ILE A 204 10.72 2.08 -6.66
C ILE A 204 11.03 1.96 -5.16
N VAL A 205 11.23 0.73 -4.68
CA VAL A 205 11.41 0.43 -3.26
C VAL A 205 12.89 0.62 -2.84
N PRO A 206 13.18 1.28 -1.70
CA PRO A 206 14.55 1.47 -1.24
C PRO A 206 15.37 0.17 -1.19
N PRO A 207 16.65 0.19 -1.58
CA PRO A 207 17.49 -1.01 -1.64
C PRO A 207 17.54 -1.79 -0.33
N VAL A 208 17.57 -1.10 0.81
CA VAL A 208 17.58 -1.70 2.15
C VAL A 208 16.34 -2.56 2.38
N THR A 209 15.15 -2.07 2.01
CA THR A 209 13.90 -2.83 2.14
C THR A 209 13.91 -4.06 1.22
N THR A 210 14.41 -3.90 0.00
CA THR A 210 14.56 -5.02 -0.94
C THR A 210 15.50 -6.09 -0.40
N LEU A 211 16.60 -5.72 0.25
CA LEU A 211 17.50 -6.66 0.93
C LEU A 211 16.80 -7.44 2.05
N TRP A 212 16.00 -6.76 2.88
CA TRP A 212 15.21 -7.44 3.92
C TRP A 212 14.19 -8.41 3.33
N ILE A 213 13.57 -8.09 2.20
CA ILE A 213 12.67 -9.01 1.49
C ILE A 213 13.43 -10.25 1.01
N VAL A 214 14.65 -10.08 0.48
CA VAL A 214 15.51 -11.20 0.07
C VAL A 214 15.91 -12.05 1.28
N VAL A 215 16.31 -11.42 2.40
CA VAL A 215 16.62 -12.12 3.65
C VAL A 215 15.40 -12.89 4.16
N GLY A 216 14.22 -12.29 4.14
CA GLY A 216 12.96 -12.96 4.50
C GLY A 216 12.65 -14.16 3.59
N CYS A 217 12.91 -14.05 2.29
CA CYS A 217 12.79 -15.16 1.34
C CYS A 217 13.77 -16.30 1.68
N LEU A 218 15.02 -15.98 2.00
CA LEU A 218 16.03 -16.98 2.39
C LEU A 218 15.69 -17.65 3.72
N ILE A 219 15.18 -16.91 4.72
CA ILE A 219 14.78 -17.47 6.00
C ILE A 219 13.52 -18.34 5.83
N GLY A 220 12.51 -17.83 5.13
CA GLY A 220 11.25 -18.55 4.90
C GLY A 220 11.45 -19.81 4.06
N TRP A 221 11.88 -19.65 2.82
CA TRP A 221 11.98 -20.76 1.88
C TRP A 221 13.28 -21.55 2.00
N GLY A 222 14.38 -20.91 2.41
CA GLY A 222 15.68 -21.58 2.53
C GLY A 222 15.90 -22.31 3.85
N ILE A 223 15.35 -21.82 4.96
CA ILE A 223 15.58 -22.41 6.30
C ILE A 223 14.29 -23.03 6.84
N LEU A 224 13.22 -22.25 6.95
CA LEU A 224 11.98 -22.68 7.59
C LEU A 224 11.25 -23.79 6.80
N SER A 225 11.24 -23.73 5.46
CA SER A 225 10.59 -24.77 4.64
C SER A 225 11.26 -26.13 4.83
N PRO A 226 12.58 -26.30 4.65
CA PRO A 226 13.24 -27.58 4.92
C PRO A 226 13.09 -28.04 6.37
N LEU A 227 13.24 -27.12 7.33
CA LEU A 227 13.12 -27.43 8.75
C LEU A 227 11.75 -28.01 9.10
N SER A 228 10.67 -27.45 8.57
CA SER A 228 9.31 -27.97 8.79
C SER A 228 9.11 -29.38 8.23
N LYS A 229 9.79 -29.72 7.14
CA LYS A 229 9.69 -31.04 6.50
C LYS A 229 10.53 -32.08 7.24
N PHE A 230 11.73 -31.72 7.70
CA PHE A 230 12.58 -32.60 8.51
C PHE A 230 11.99 -32.91 9.89
N ASN A 231 11.35 -31.92 10.53
CA ASN A 231 10.71 -32.10 11.83
C ASN A 231 9.30 -32.71 11.75
N GLY A 232 8.79 -32.98 10.54
CA GLY A 232 7.45 -33.54 10.35
C GLY A 232 6.29 -32.59 10.69
N TRP A 233 6.54 -31.28 10.80
CA TRP A 233 5.50 -30.28 11.07
C TRP A 233 4.54 -30.07 9.88
N ALA A 234 5.03 -30.33 8.68
CA ALA A 234 4.25 -30.28 7.44
C ALA A 234 4.58 -31.52 6.57
N PRO A 235 3.81 -32.61 6.70
CA PRO A 235 4.10 -33.89 6.03
C PRO A 235 3.77 -33.88 4.53
N GLY A 236 3.00 -32.91 4.04
CA GLY A 236 2.60 -32.79 2.65
C GLY A 236 3.71 -32.35 1.69
N SER A 237 3.39 -32.33 0.40
CA SER A 237 4.27 -31.74 -0.61
C SER A 237 4.51 -30.26 -0.31
N VAL A 238 5.69 -29.72 -0.62
CA VAL A 238 6.03 -28.32 -0.30
C VAL A 238 5.05 -27.34 -0.94
N SER A 239 4.51 -27.68 -2.11
CA SER A 239 3.54 -26.85 -2.84
C SER A 239 2.14 -26.80 -2.24
N ASP A 240 1.80 -27.77 -1.37
CA ASP A 240 0.46 -27.87 -0.80
C ASP A 240 0.18 -26.76 0.23
N TRP A 241 -1.05 -26.26 0.25
CA TRP A 241 -1.46 -25.13 1.09
C TRP A 241 -2.06 -25.59 2.42
N GLU A 242 -2.51 -26.84 2.50
CA GLU A 242 -3.11 -27.41 3.71
C GLU A 242 -2.08 -28.17 4.55
N SER A 243 -1.41 -29.16 3.95
CA SER A 243 -0.47 -30.04 4.67
C SER A 243 1.01 -29.76 4.36
N GLY A 244 1.27 -28.82 3.44
CA GLY A 244 2.59 -28.51 2.91
C GLY A 244 3.32 -27.39 3.64
N SER A 245 4.66 -27.37 3.50
CA SER A 245 5.49 -26.33 4.13
C SER A 245 5.17 -24.91 3.67
N ARG A 246 4.60 -24.74 2.45
CA ARG A 246 4.13 -23.45 1.94
C ARG A 246 3.00 -22.89 2.81
N GLY A 247 2.02 -23.72 3.17
CA GLY A 247 0.95 -23.32 4.08
C GLY A 247 1.48 -22.97 5.47
N TRP A 248 2.39 -23.78 6.00
CA TRP A 248 2.99 -23.56 7.32
C TRP A 248 3.74 -22.22 7.44
N ILE A 249 4.58 -21.88 6.45
CA ILE A 249 5.28 -20.59 6.42
C ILE A 249 4.30 -19.43 6.23
N MET A 250 3.25 -19.62 5.43
CA MET A 250 2.22 -18.60 5.22
C MET A 250 1.57 -18.20 6.55
N TRP A 251 1.22 -19.16 7.41
CA TRP A 251 0.63 -18.87 8.72
C TRP A 251 1.57 -18.08 9.64
N ILE A 252 2.87 -18.38 9.60
CA ILE A 252 3.88 -17.61 10.35
C ILE A 252 3.94 -16.18 9.82
N ALA A 253 4.01 -16.01 8.49
CA ALA A 253 4.05 -14.70 7.86
C ALA A 253 2.79 -13.87 8.18
N VAL A 254 1.61 -14.48 8.10
CA VAL A 254 0.34 -13.84 8.44
C VAL A 254 0.32 -13.44 9.92
N ALA A 255 0.76 -14.30 10.83
CA ALA A 255 0.84 -13.99 12.25
C ALA A 255 1.79 -12.81 12.54
N LEU A 256 2.95 -12.75 11.87
CA LEU A 256 3.90 -11.65 12.01
C LEU A 256 3.31 -10.32 11.51
N ILE A 257 2.70 -10.33 10.31
CA ILE A 257 2.06 -9.14 9.74
C ILE A 257 0.89 -8.68 10.62
N LEU A 258 0.06 -9.61 11.09
CA LEU A 258 -1.06 -9.30 11.98
C LEU A 258 -0.58 -8.76 13.33
N GLY A 259 0.50 -9.31 13.88
CA GLY A 259 1.11 -8.84 15.11
C GLY A 259 1.65 -7.41 14.98
N ASP A 260 2.42 -7.15 13.91
CA ASP A 260 2.97 -5.81 13.63
C ASP A 260 1.88 -4.76 13.41
N THR A 261 0.86 -5.10 12.61
CA THR A 261 -0.29 -4.21 12.37
C THR A 261 -1.11 -3.99 13.64
N ALA A 262 -1.30 -5.01 14.48
CA ALA A 262 -2.00 -4.86 15.75
C ALA A 262 -1.25 -3.96 16.73
N ILE A 263 0.08 -4.11 16.86
CA ILE A 263 0.91 -3.25 17.72
C ILE A 263 0.91 -1.82 17.19
N THR A 264 1.09 -1.62 15.90
CA THR A 264 1.11 -0.29 15.27
C THR A 264 -0.24 0.40 15.41
N LEU A 265 -1.34 -0.29 15.12
CA LEU A 265 -2.69 0.26 15.27
C LEU A 265 -3.02 0.55 16.73
N SER A 266 -2.66 -0.36 17.65
CA SER A 266 -2.86 -0.16 19.09
C SER A 266 -2.11 1.07 19.59
N THR A 267 -0.83 1.22 19.26
CA THR A 267 -0.03 2.39 19.67
C THR A 267 -0.56 3.69 19.05
N MET A 268 -1.04 3.65 17.81
CA MET A 268 -1.70 4.80 17.18
C MET A 268 -2.99 5.19 17.89
N LEU A 269 -3.86 4.23 18.21
CA LEU A 269 -5.10 4.45 18.94
C LEU A 269 -4.84 4.99 20.34
N LEU A 270 -3.89 4.41 21.07
CA LEU A 270 -3.50 4.87 22.41
C LEU A 270 -2.97 6.31 22.39
N ARG A 271 -2.13 6.66 21.41
CA ARG A 271 -1.66 8.05 21.23
C ARG A 271 -2.80 8.99 20.88
N SER A 272 -3.73 8.59 19.99
CA SER A 272 -4.92 9.38 19.68
C SER A 272 -5.73 9.62 20.96
N PHE A 273 -6.02 8.57 21.71
CA PHE A 273 -6.82 8.66 22.93
C PHE A 273 -6.17 9.60 23.95
N ASN A 274 -4.86 9.48 24.16
CA ASN A 274 -4.13 10.33 25.12
C ASN A 274 -4.11 11.83 24.72
N VAL A 275 -4.24 12.16 23.43
CA VAL A 275 -4.31 13.56 22.95
C VAL A 275 -5.73 14.11 22.98
N TYR A 276 -6.73 13.29 22.66
CA TYR A 276 -8.14 13.73 22.59
C TYR A 276 -8.83 13.76 23.95
N VAL A 277 -8.52 12.84 24.86
CA VAL A 277 -9.09 12.79 26.22
C VAL A 277 -8.90 14.09 27.01
N PRO A 278 -7.70 14.69 27.12
CA PRO A 278 -7.54 15.94 27.85
C PRO A 278 -8.23 17.13 27.16
N LYS A 279 -8.36 17.14 25.83
CA LYS A 279 -9.14 18.16 25.11
C LYS A 279 -10.64 18.02 25.40
N LEU A 280 -11.15 16.79 25.46
CA LEU A 280 -12.55 16.53 25.77
C LEU A 280 -12.86 16.88 27.23
N LEU A 281 -11.98 16.50 28.16
CA LEU A 281 -12.07 16.87 29.58
C LEU A 281 -11.96 18.39 29.80
N GLY A 282 -11.12 19.08 29.03
CA GLY A 282 -11.04 20.55 29.05
C GLY A 282 -12.34 21.20 28.57
N LEU A 283 -12.97 20.65 27.54
CA LEU A 283 -14.23 21.16 26.97
C LEU A 283 -15.41 20.90 27.91
N THR A 284 -15.47 19.73 28.56
CA THR A 284 -16.50 19.47 29.59
C THR A 284 -16.30 20.34 30.83
N THR A 285 -15.06 20.63 31.22
CA THR A 285 -14.76 21.55 32.33
C THR A 285 -15.11 23.00 31.95
N TYR A 286 -14.88 23.40 30.70
CA TYR A 286 -15.27 24.71 30.17
C TYR A 286 -16.80 24.89 30.13
N LEU A 287 -17.52 23.91 29.58
CA LEU A 287 -18.99 23.91 29.56
C LEU A 287 -19.60 23.88 30.97
N LYS A 288 -19.00 23.11 31.88
CA LYS A 288 -19.43 23.07 33.28
C LYS A 288 -19.26 24.43 33.97
N ARG A 289 -18.19 25.17 33.67
CA ARG A 289 -17.98 26.53 34.21
C ARG A 289 -18.98 27.54 33.64
N HIS A 290 -19.29 27.48 32.34
CA HIS A 290 -20.30 28.38 31.75
C HIS A 290 -21.70 28.11 32.30
N LEU A 291 -22.12 26.85 32.39
CA LEU A 291 -23.41 26.48 32.98
C LEU A 291 -23.53 26.85 34.47
N GLN A 292 -22.41 26.93 35.19
CA GLN A 292 -22.40 27.31 36.60
C GLN A 292 -22.36 28.83 36.79
N SER A 293 -21.76 29.58 35.85
CA SER A 293 -21.83 31.04 35.77
C SER A 293 -23.27 31.52 35.52
N ASP A 294 -23.98 30.86 34.60
CA ASP A 294 -25.38 31.22 34.28
C ASP A 294 -26.33 30.96 35.47
N ASN A 295 -26.03 29.97 36.32
CA ASN A 295 -26.82 29.70 37.54
C ASN A 295 -26.52 30.68 38.70
N GLU A 296 -25.33 31.30 38.75
CA GLU A 296 -24.97 32.28 39.78
C GLU A 296 -25.49 33.70 39.47
N GLU A 297 -25.69 34.06 38.20
CA GLU A 297 -26.33 35.34 37.82
C GLU A 297 -27.82 35.38 38.19
N ASP A 298 -28.53 34.25 38.16
CA ASP A 298 -29.95 34.16 38.55
C ASP A 298 -30.18 34.13 40.08
N THR A 299 -29.13 34.02 40.89
CA THR A 299 -29.23 33.94 42.37
C THR A 299 -28.73 35.17 43.12
N GLN A 300 -28.32 36.25 42.44
CA GLN A 300 -28.10 37.52 43.13
C GLN A 300 -29.44 38.22 43.42
N PRO A 301 -29.86 38.39 44.69
CA PRO A 301 -31.00 39.23 44.98
C PRO A 301 -30.66 40.67 44.62
N LEU A 302 -31.51 41.29 43.79
CA LEU A 302 -31.55 42.73 43.49
C LEU A 302 -31.75 43.53 44.78
N ILE A 303 -30.71 43.70 45.60
CA ILE A 303 -30.71 44.65 46.72
C ILE A 303 -29.31 45.26 46.86
N ARG A 304 -29.15 46.48 46.34
CA ARG A 304 -28.73 47.64 47.13
C ARG A 304 -28.93 48.96 46.36
N ILE A 305 -29.92 49.70 46.89
CA ILE A 305 -30.00 51.16 47.09
C ILE A 305 -29.98 52.04 45.84
#